data_AF-A0A396Z8F3-F1
#
_entry.id   AF-A0A396Z8F3-F1
#
_cell.length_a   1.000
_cell.length_b   1.000
_cell.length_c   1.000
_cell.angle_alpha   90.00
_cell.angle_beta   90.00
_cell.angle_gamma   90.00
#
_symmetry.space_group_name_H-M   'P 1'
#
loop_
_entity.id
_entity.type
_entity.pdbx_description
1 polymer ?
#
loop_
_entity_poly.entity_id
_entity_poly.type
_entity_poly.pdbx_seq_one_letter_code
_entity_poly.pdbx_strand_id
1 'polypeptide(L)'
;MKKSAFIAVIGFFIILCFGLIVLDTKLFELKVILEKRKVLNFSFSSEILRSKFESILSNKENLRAEMNLNNLQSSLIESDGLPSFQTSFWQNFGSGLINAVRFVTGKPPIHFELNSSNIRALERAFRLERNQAYKDAYNAYSETLPSFPKGSEESGFILLHQGFCLAAQGEFDAAIKDLQKVLENNPGSSFANDAEILTGVILKSKENAKEIEANSESPEAKIRAYFAKGNYAKVLEEIAKTELRSAEMKYLRAYSLEKTGNQNEAITEYAKLAFSDTDKEIAIKANRRLLMLGHYYNAGSEIARISDRNAERLGDVSEAATIRTSAEKLKLGEEESKQTREPNSSKEVLKTPIQEVIANSESFLKKADEAAKAAEIRNYIAVHIADAAPVYGERILIDGDRTKLFSTHFPITLPTYTIQSISLEKKPVRNSKLKFVKDSKTTSFLKAIFEDDQSITLIENKKQQKIDLTSPITIELSK
;
A
#
# COMPACT_ATOMS: atom_id res chain seq x y z
N MET A 1 -79.87 14.21 9.49
CA MET A 1 -78.67 14.30 10.37
C MET A 1 -77.89 13.00 10.48
N LYS A 2 -78.51 11.83 10.76
CA LYS A 2 -77.80 10.55 10.95
C LYS A 2 -76.93 10.09 9.75
N LYS A 3 -77.40 10.27 8.51
CA LYS A 3 -76.63 9.91 7.29
C LYS A 3 -75.39 10.78 7.07
N SER A 4 -75.47 12.07 7.39
CA SER A 4 -74.35 13.01 7.24
C SER A 4 -73.28 12.78 8.31
N ALA A 5 -73.68 12.50 9.56
CA ALA A 5 -72.75 12.08 10.61
C ALA A 5 -72.06 10.75 10.28
N PHE A 6 -72.79 9.78 9.73
CA PHE A 6 -72.23 8.49 9.29
C PHE A 6 -71.21 8.65 8.16
N ILE A 7 -71.51 9.49 7.15
CA ILE A 7 -70.57 9.81 6.06
C ILE A 7 -69.33 10.52 6.59
N ALA A 8 -69.48 11.46 7.53
CA ALA A 8 -68.34 12.17 8.12
C ALA A 8 -67.45 11.23 8.94
N VAL A 9 -68.04 10.31 9.70
CA VAL A 9 -67.31 9.29 10.47
C VAL A 9 -66.56 8.34 9.53
N ILE A 10 -67.20 7.85 8.47
CA ILE A 10 -66.54 7.00 7.46
C ILE A 10 -65.40 7.77 6.76
N GLY A 11 -65.64 9.02 6.36
CA GLY A 11 -64.63 9.87 5.75
C GLY A 11 -63.42 10.07 6.66
N PHE A 12 -63.65 10.28 7.96
CA PHE A 12 -62.58 10.38 8.96
C PHE A 12 -61.76 9.09 9.08
N PHE A 13 -62.41 7.92 9.14
CA PHE A 13 -61.71 6.63 9.19
C PHE A 13 -60.89 6.37 7.93
N ILE A 14 -61.41 6.72 6.75
CA ILE A 14 -60.69 6.60 5.48
C ILE A 14 -59.42 7.48 5.50
N ILE A 15 -59.54 8.74 5.91
CA ILE A 15 -58.40 9.67 6.03
C ILE A 15 -57.36 9.12 7.03
N LEU A 16 -57.82 8.59 8.17
CA LEU A 16 -56.94 8.03 9.19
C LEU A 16 -56.17 6.80 8.67
N CYS A 17 -56.83 5.89 7.95
CA CYS A 17 -56.18 4.76 7.29
C CYS A 17 -55.13 5.20 6.27
N PHE A 18 -55.44 6.20 5.42
CA PHE A 18 -54.46 6.76 4.48
C PHE A 18 -53.27 7.40 5.21
N GLY A 19 -53.51 8.12 6.30
CA GLY A 19 -52.47 8.71 7.14
C GLY A 19 -51.51 7.67 7.70
N LEU A 20 -52.04 6.54 8.20
CA LEU A 20 -51.23 5.43 8.71
C LEU A 20 -50.40 4.75 7.62
N ILE A 21 -50.97 4.55 6.42
CA ILE A 21 -50.23 3.98 5.27
C ILE A 21 -49.08 4.89 4.83
N VAL A 22 -49.32 6.21 4.77
CA VAL A 22 -48.27 7.19 4.44
C VAL A 22 -47.19 7.22 5.51
N LEU A 23 -47.57 7.16 6.80
CA LEU A 23 -46.62 7.11 7.90
C LEU A 23 -45.75 5.85 7.86
N ASP A 24 -46.35 4.67 7.68
CA ASP A 24 -45.61 3.40 7.54
C ASP A 24 -44.64 3.45 6.35
N THR A 25 -45.09 3.96 5.21
CA THR A 25 -44.25 4.11 4.01
C THR A 25 -43.07 5.07 4.27
N LYS A 26 -43.29 6.15 5.02
CA LYS A 26 -42.24 7.11 5.40
C LYS A 26 -41.23 6.53 6.40
N LEU A 27 -41.70 5.71 7.35
CA LEU A 27 -40.82 5.00 8.27
C LEU A 27 -39.98 3.95 7.53
N PHE A 28 -40.57 3.25 6.56
CA PHE A 28 -39.86 2.33 5.68
C PHE A 28 -38.79 3.07 4.84
N GLU A 29 -39.12 4.23 4.27
CA GLU A 29 -38.17 5.11 3.58
C GLU A 29 -36.98 5.45 4.47
N LEU A 30 -37.25 5.89 5.70
CA LEU A 30 -36.22 6.30 6.64
C LEU A 30 -35.30 5.13 6.97
N LYS A 31 -35.86 3.93 7.17
CA LYS A 31 -35.09 2.71 7.42
C LYS A 31 -34.18 2.36 6.24
N VAL A 32 -34.70 2.42 5.02
CA VAL A 32 -33.94 2.22 3.77
C VAL A 32 -32.80 3.23 3.65
N ILE A 33 -33.08 4.52 3.88
CA ILE A 33 -32.08 5.59 3.82
C ILE A 33 -31.00 5.38 4.88
N LEU A 34 -31.37 5.03 6.12
CA LEU A 34 -30.42 4.81 7.20
C LEU A 34 -29.49 3.63 6.91
N GLU A 35 -30.01 2.50 6.42
CA GLU A 35 -29.17 1.35 6.06
C GLU A 35 -28.28 1.65 4.85
N LYS A 36 -28.80 2.35 3.82
CA LYS A 36 -27.97 2.81 2.70
C LYS A 36 -26.82 3.71 3.18
N ARG A 37 -27.08 4.60 4.14
CA ARG A 37 -26.06 5.51 4.72
C ARG A 37 -25.04 4.77 5.58
N LYS A 38 -25.45 3.70 6.30
CA LYS A 38 -24.53 2.84 7.05
C LYS A 38 -23.60 2.06 6.13
N VAL A 39 -24.13 1.48 5.06
CA VAL A 39 -23.38 0.58 4.16
C VAL A 39 -22.46 1.32 3.21
N LEU A 40 -22.77 2.57 2.83
CA LEU A 40 -22.01 3.28 1.81
C LEU A 40 -21.51 4.67 2.21
N ASN A 41 -21.62 5.08 3.49
CA ASN A 41 -21.30 6.42 4.05
C ASN A 41 -20.49 7.33 3.09
N PHE A 42 -21.20 7.88 2.09
CA PHE A 42 -20.56 8.34 0.87
C PHE A 42 -19.72 9.60 1.11
N SER A 43 -20.16 10.45 2.05
CA SER A 43 -19.42 11.62 2.48
C SER A 43 -18.09 11.23 3.12
N PHE A 44 -18.09 10.23 4.01
CA PHE A 44 -16.85 9.75 4.63
C PHE A 44 -15.92 9.06 3.63
N SER A 45 -16.49 8.31 2.68
CA SER A 45 -15.71 7.72 1.57
C SER A 45 -15.06 8.79 0.70
N SER A 46 -15.78 9.88 0.39
CA SER A 46 -15.27 11.01 -0.38
C SER A 46 -14.13 11.76 0.34
N GLU A 47 -14.26 11.97 1.66
CA GLU A 47 -13.19 12.56 2.48
C GLU A 47 -11.93 11.68 2.51
N ILE A 48 -12.09 10.36 2.65
CA ILE A 48 -10.98 9.40 2.58
C ILE A 48 -10.34 9.42 1.20
N LEU A 49 -11.14 9.46 0.13
CA LEU A 49 -10.67 9.54 -1.25
C LEU A 49 -9.78 10.77 -1.46
N ARG A 50 -10.25 11.93 -0.98
CA ARG A 50 -9.50 13.18 -1.01
C ARG A 50 -8.16 13.04 -0.27
N SER A 51 -8.18 12.52 0.96
CA SER A 51 -6.94 12.30 1.73
C SER A 51 -5.98 11.34 1.02
N LYS A 52 -6.49 10.30 0.35
CA LYS A 52 -5.70 9.36 -0.43
C LYS A 52 -5.04 10.06 -1.63
N PHE A 53 -5.78 10.90 -2.33
CA PHE A 53 -5.25 11.65 -3.48
C PHE A 53 -4.20 12.69 -3.07
N GLU A 54 -4.45 13.45 -2.00
CA GLU A 54 -3.48 14.39 -1.45
C GLU A 54 -2.20 13.66 -0.97
N SER A 55 -2.34 12.46 -0.41
CA SER A 55 -1.19 11.62 -0.03
C SER A 55 -0.38 11.15 -1.25
N ILE A 56 -1.04 10.75 -2.34
CA ILE A 56 -0.39 10.34 -3.60
C ILE A 56 0.49 11.49 -4.12
N LEU A 57 -0.03 12.72 -4.13
CA LEU A 57 0.66 13.86 -4.75
C LEU A 57 1.68 14.56 -3.86
N SER A 58 1.52 14.47 -2.54
CA SER A 58 2.52 14.99 -1.60
C SER A 58 3.74 14.07 -1.47
N ASN A 59 3.70 12.88 -2.08
CA ASN A 59 4.74 11.85 -2.04
C ASN A 59 5.34 11.61 -0.65
N LYS A 60 4.52 11.73 0.39
CA LYS A 60 4.93 11.37 1.75
C LYS A 60 4.85 9.86 1.85
N GLU A 61 5.93 9.16 1.55
CA GLU A 61 6.09 7.73 1.84
C GLU A 61 5.95 7.50 3.36
N ASN A 62 4.71 7.46 3.84
CA ASN A 62 4.36 7.32 5.23
C ASN A 62 3.45 6.10 5.38
N LEU A 63 4.10 4.94 5.52
CA LEU A 63 3.44 3.65 5.72
C LEU A 63 2.40 3.70 6.85
N ARG A 64 2.68 4.44 7.94
CA ARG A 64 1.74 4.55 9.07
C ARG A 64 0.47 5.34 8.70
N ALA A 65 0.63 6.44 7.96
CA ALA A 65 -0.52 7.19 7.45
C ALA A 65 -1.35 6.35 6.48
N GLU A 66 -0.70 5.59 5.58
CA GLU A 66 -1.36 4.69 4.64
C GLU A 66 -2.10 3.55 5.36
N MET A 67 -1.49 2.92 6.37
CA MET A 67 -2.14 1.92 7.22
C MET A 67 -3.36 2.49 7.95
N ASN A 68 -3.24 3.68 8.55
CA ASN A 68 -4.35 4.34 9.23
C ASN A 68 -5.51 4.64 8.26
N LEU A 69 -5.21 5.13 7.06
CA LEU A 69 -6.20 5.40 6.03
C LEU A 69 -6.90 4.11 5.58
N ASN A 70 -6.15 3.03 5.36
CA ASN A 70 -6.75 1.73 5.02
C ASN A 70 -7.63 1.19 6.16
N ASN A 71 -7.22 1.36 7.42
CA ASN A 71 -8.02 0.94 8.57
C ASN A 71 -9.35 1.72 8.64
N LEU A 72 -9.30 3.04 8.39
CA LEU A 72 -10.51 3.88 8.28
C LEU A 72 -11.39 3.42 7.11
N GLN A 73 -10.81 3.12 5.95
CA GLN A 73 -11.54 2.64 4.79
C GLN A 73 -12.16 1.25 5.01
N SER A 74 -11.60 0.42 5.89
CA SER A 74 -12.22 -0.87 6.23
C SER A 74 -13.49 -0.69 7.06
N SER A 75 -13.54 0.33 7.92
CA SER A 75 -14.76 0.65 8.70
C SER A 75 -15.94 1.10 7.83
N LEU A 76 -15.69 1.46 6.56
CA LEU A 76 -16.73 1.80 5.59
C LEU A 76 -17.41 0.57 4.97
N ILE A 77 -16.77 -0.59 4.96
CA ILE A 77 -17.25 -1.81 4.30
C ILE A 77 -17.68 -2.81 5.37
N GLU A 78 -18.64 -2.42 6.22
CA GLU A 78 -19.33 -3.35 7.12
C GLU A 78 -20.67 -3.70 6.45
N SER A 79 -20.64 -4.62 5.49
CA SER A 79 -21.80 -4.98 4.66
C SER A 79 -22.50 -6.26 5.11
N ASP A 80 -22.12 -6.80 6.28
CA ASP A 80 -22.70 -8.02 6.79
C ASP A 80 -24.18 -7.82 7.14
N GLY A 81 -25.02 -8.38 6.26
CA GLY A 81 -26.46 -8.46 6.45
C GLY A 81 -27.27 -7.30 5.86
N LEU A 82 -26.91 -6.78 4.67
CA LEU A 82 -27.81 -5.92 3.88
C LEU A 82 -29.24 -6.51 3.89
N PRO A 83 -30.21 -5.89 4.60
CA PRO A 83 -31.55 -6.43 4.67
C PRO A 83 -32.14 -6.40 3.26
N SER A 84 -32.75 -7.50 2.81
CA SER A 84 -33.58 -7.46 1.62
C SER A 84 -34.83 -6.66 1.95
N PHE A 85 -34.84 -5.39 1.56
CA PHE A 85 -36.01 -4.53 1.70
C PHE A 85 -37.00 -4.87 0.58
N GLN A 86 -37.92 -5.78 0.87
CA GLN A 86 -39.08 -6.01 0.01
C GLN A 86 -40.23 -5.12 0.46
N THR A 87 -40.81 -4.39 -0.48
CA THR A 87 -41.98 -3.54 -0.25
C THR A 87 -43.23 -4.39 -0.05
N SER A 88 -43.99 -4.12 1.00
CA SER A 88 -45.34 -4.66 1.17
C SER A 88 -46.34 -4.00 0.20
N PHE A 89 -47.48 -4.64 -0.06
CA PHE A 89 -48.57 -4.09 -0.87
C PHE A 89 -48.98 -2.68 -0.41
N TRP A 90 -49.11 -2.48 0.91
CA TRP A 90 -49.46 -1.19 1.49
C TRP A 90 -48.39 -0.12 1.27
N GLN A 91 -47.12 -0.51 1.24
CA GLN A 91 -45.99 0.40 1.00
C GLN A 91 -45.90 0.78 -0.48
N ASN A 92 -46.22 -0.13 -1.40
CA ASN A 92 -46.35 0.19 -2.83
C ASN A 92 -47.50 1.17 -3.09
N PHE A 93 -48.63 0.96 -2.42
CA PHE A 93 -49.76 1.89 -2.51
C PHE A 93 -49.45 3.25 -1.90
N GLY A 94 -48.85 3.28 -0.70
CA GLY A 94 -48.39 4.51 -0.05
C GLY A 94 -47.33 5.25 -0.87
N SER A 95 -46.41 4.53 -1.51
CA SER A 95 -45.43 5.06 -2.46
C SER A 95 -46.11 5.79 -3.62
N GLY A 96 -47.13 5.17 -4.21
CA GLY A 96 -47.93 5.78 -5.27
C GLY A 96 -48.58 7.09 -4.84
N LEU A 97 -49.17 7.13 -3.63
CA LEU A 97 -49.75 8.35 -3.08
C LEU A 97 -48.72 9.45 -2.83
N ILE A 98 -47.57 9.11 -2.23
CA ILE A 98 -46.50 10.06 -1.97
C ILE A 98 -45.93 10.61 -3.28
N ASN A 99 -45.74 9.76 -4.29
CA ASN A 99 -45.23 10.15 -5.59
C ASN A 99 -46.23 11.02 -6.37
N ALA A 100 -47.53 10.77 -6.25
CA ALA A 100 -48.56 11.64 -6.82
C ALA A 100 -48.51 13.05 -6.22
N VAL A 101 -48.41 13.16 -4.88
CA VAL A 101 -48.26 14.47 -4.21
C VAL A 101 -46.95 15.13 -4.62
N ARG A 102 -45.84 14.38 -4.66
CA ARG A 102 -44.54 14.91 -5.07
C ARG A 102 -44.56 15.45 -6.49
N PHE A 103 -45.16 14.72 -7.43
CA PHE A 103 -45.36 15.16 -8.80
C PHE A 103 -46.10 16.50 -8.87
N VAL A 104 -47.22 16.63 -8.15
CA VAL A 104 -47.99 17.89 -8.07
C VAL A 104 -47.14 19.04 -7.48
N THR A 105 -46.25 18.73 -6.53
CA THR A 105 -45.34 19.72 -5.92
C THR A 105 -44.03 19.94 -6.68
N GLY A 106 -43.87 19.36 -7.87
CA GLY A 106 -42.64 19.47 -8.67
C GLY A 106 -41.42 18.78 -8.04
N LYS A 107 -41.63 17.85 -7.11
CA LYS A 107 -40.57 17.07 -6.46
C LYS A 107 -40.33 15.75 -7.19
N PRO A 108 -39.08 15.26 -7.24
CA PRO A 108 -38.76 14.00 -7.88
C PRO A 108 -39.41 12.80 -7.16
N PRO A 109 -39.75 11.73 -7.90
CA PRO A 109 -40.35 10.51 -7.33
C PRO A 109 -39.37 9.80 -6.38
N ILE A 110 -39.92 9.06 -5.42
CA ILE A 110 -39.19 8.20 -4.49
C ILE A 110 -39.28 6.76 -5.00
N HIS A 111 -38.13 6.11 -5.11
CA HIS A 111 -38.01 4.68 -5.37
C HIS A 111 -37.57 4.00 -4.07
N PHE A 112 -38.37 3.04 -3.61
CA PHE A 112 -38.16 2.35 -2.33
C PHE A 112 -37.40 1.01 -2.50
N GLU A 113 -37.16 0.59 -3.74
CA GLU A 113 -36.42 -0.61 -4.04
C GLU A 113 -34.92 -0.36 -3.86
N LEU A 114 -34.40 -0.77 -2.71
CA LEU A 114 -32.98 -1.02 -2.54
C LEU A 114 -32.64 -2.25 -3.38
N ASN A 115 -32.22 -2.04 -4.63
CA ASN A 115 -31.78 -3.17 -5.44
C ASN A 115 -30.43 -3.66 -4.88
N SER A 116 -30.52 -4.64 -3.99
CA SER A 116 -29.39 -5.23 -3.31
C SER A 116 -28.30 -5.71 -4.28
N SER A 117 -28.64 -6.07 -5.53
CA SER A 117 -27.64 -6.44 -6.54
C SER A 117 -26.84 -5.24 -7.03
N ASN A 118 -27.48 -4.09 -7.28
CA ASN A 118 -26.82 -2.86 -7.73
C ASN A 118 -25.89 -2.29 -6.65
N ILE A 119 -26.34 -2.31 -5.39
CA ILE A 119 -25.53 -1.89 -4.25
C ILE A 119 -24.32 -2.82 -4.06
N ARG A 120 -24.50 -4.14 -4.18
CA ARG A 120 -23.38 -5.09 -4.14
C ARG A 120 -22.42 -4.89 -5.31
N ALA A 121 -22.92 -4.55 -6.50
CA ALA A 121 -22.08 -4.25 -7.65
C ALA A 121 -21.23 -2.98 -7.41
N LEU A 122 -21.83 -1.94 -6.84
CA LEU A 122 -21.13 -0.72 -6.43
C LEU A 122 -20.07 -0.99 -5.36
N GLU A 123 -20.41 -1.79 -4.35
CA GLU A 123 -19.48 -2.22 -3.30
C GLU A 123 -18.30 -3.04 -3.87
N ARG A 124 -18.54 -3.90 -4.88
CA ARG A 124 -17.48 -4.59 -5.61
C ARG A 124 -16.55 -3.61 -6.32
N ALA A 125 -17.10 -2.61 -7.01
CA ALA A 125 -16.29 -1.57 -7.67
C ALA A 125 -15.42 -0.81 -6.67
N PHE A 126 -15.99 -0.42 -5.53
CA PHE A 126 -15.25 0.24 -4.45
C PHE A 126 -14.15 -0.63 -3.84
N ARG A 127 -14.40 -1.94 -3.67
CA ARG A 127 -13.35 -2.88 -3.24
C ARG A 127 -12.19 -2.97 -4.23
N LEU A 128 -12.47 -2.97 -5.53
CA LEU A 128 -11.43 -2.98 -6.57
C LEU A 128 -10.57 -1.70 -6.48
N GLU A 129 -11.18 -0.54 -6.30
CA GLU A 129 -10.47 0.73 -6.14
C GLU A 129 -9.63 0.77 -4.85
N ARG A 130 -10.18 0.27 -3.74
CA ARG A 130 -9.45 0.12 -2.47
C ARG A 130 -8.19 -0.71 -2.67
N ASN A 131 -8.33 -1.82 -3.41
CA ASN A 131 -7.23 -2.71 -3.77
C ASN A 131 -6.35 -2.15 -4.90
N GLN A 132 -6.48 -0.86 -5.26
CA GLN A 132 -5.70 -0.18 -6.31
C GLN A 132 -5.84 -0.79 -7.72
N ALA A 133 -6.84 -1.64 -7.96
CA ALA A 133 -7.16 -2.16 -9.28
C ALA A 133 -7.95 -1.11 -10.08
N TYR A 134 -7.37 0.07 -10.30
CA TYR A 134 -8.08 1.27 -10.77
C TYR A 134 -8.77 1.10 -12.12
N LYS A 135 -8.13 0.36 -13.05
CA LYS A 135 -8.73 0.06 -14.35
C LYS A 135 -9.98 -0.80 -14.21
N ASP A 136 -9.90 -1.87 -13.41
CA ASP A 136 -11.01 -2.78 -13.18
C ASP A 136 -12.13 -2.11 -12.37
N ALA A 137 -11.76 -1.27 -11.40
CA ALA A 137 -12.70 -0.45 -10.63
C ALA A 137 -13.46 0.52 -11.52
N TYR A 138 -12.76 1.26 -12.40
CA TYR A 138 -13.37 2.17 -13.36
C TYR A 138 -14.38 1.45 -14.27
N ASN A 139 -14.03 0.25 -14.75
CA ASN A 139 -14.93 -0.56 -15.57
C ASN A 139 -16.15 -1.03 -14.77
N ALA A 140 -15.96 -1.55 -13.56
CA ALA A 140 -17.05 -1.98 -12.68
C ALA A 140 -18.00 -0.81 -12.32
N TYR A 141 -17.45 0.37 -12.07
CA TYR A 141 -18.22 1.60 -11.90
C TYR A 141 -19.01 1.95 -13.17
N SER A 142 -18.40 1.86 -14.34
CA SER A 142 -19.05 2.15 -15.63
C SER A 142 -20.22 1.21 -15.92
N GLU A 143 -20.07 -0.07 -15.58
CA GLU A 143 -21.13 -1.08 -15.72
C GLU A 143 -22.29 -0.83 -14.74
N THR A 144 -21.99 -0.32 -13.54
CA THR A 144 -23.00 -0.11 -12.49
C THR A 144 -23.71 1.25 -12.62
N LEU A 145 -23.07 2.27 -13.21
CA LEU A 145 -23.61 3.62 -13.33
C LEU A 145 -25.02 3.70 -13.94
N PRO A 146 -25.35 2.98 -15.04
CA PRO A 146 -26.70 3.04 -15.65
C PRO A 146 -27.82 2.53 -14.73
N SER A 147 -27.47 1.76 -13.69
CA SER A 147 -28.43 1.25 -12.72
C SER A 147 -28.87 2.28 -11.68
N PHE A 148 -28.27 3.47 -11.67
CA PHE A 148 -28.59 4.55 -10.74
C PHE A 148 -29.14 5.78 -11.47
N PRO A 149 -30.18 6.45 -10.94
CA PRO A 149 -30.70 7.67 -11.53
C PRO A 149 -29.63 8.77 -11.62
N LYS A 150 -29.61 9.50 -12.73
CA LYS A 150 -28.74 10.66 -12.92
C LYS A 150 -29.00 11.70 -11.83
N GLY A 151 -27.94 12.19 -11.18
CA GLY A 151 -28.03 13.18 -10.10
C GLY A 151 -28.34 12.59 -8.72
N SER A 152 -28.48 11.27 -8.61
CA SER A 152 -28.50 10.57 -7.32
C SER A 152 -27.13 10.63 -6.63
N GLU A 153 -27.11 10.41 -5.31
CA GLU A 153 -25.87 10.29 -4.53
C GLU A 153 -24.96 9.20 -5.10
N GLU A 154 -25.52 8.05 -5.47
CA GLU A 154 -24.77 6.92 -6.05
C GLU A 154 -24.13 7.30 -7.39
N SER A 155 -24.89 7.98 -8.27
CA SER A 155 -24.33 8.42 -9.55
C SER A 155 -23.20 9.45 -9.36
N GLY A 156 -23.33 10.36 -8.39
CA GLY A 156 -22.30 11.34 -8.05
C GLY A 156 -21.06 10.67 -7.47
N PHE A 157 -21.24 9.73 -6.56
CA PHE A 157 -20.18 8.89 -6.00
C PHE A 157 -19.44 8.12 -7.10
N ILE A 158 -20.17 7.41 -7.96
CA ILE A 158 -19.58 6.62 -9.05
C ILE A 158 -18.72 7.50 -9.97
N LEU A 159 -19.27 8.64 -10.42
CA LEU A 159 -18.55 9.55 -11.32
C LEU A 159 -17.29 10.15 -10.67
N LEU A 160 -17.37 10.53 -9.39
CA LEU A 160 -16.23 11.04 -8.63
C LEU A 160 -15.10 9.98 -8.55
N HIS A 161 -15.47 8.75 -8.18
CA HIS A 161 -14.52 7.64 -8.03
C HIS A 161 -13.96 7.17 -9.39
N GLN A 162 -14.73 7.25 -10.47
CA GLN A 162 -14.22 7.06 -11.84
C GLN A 162 -13.15 8.09 -12.19
N GLY A 163 -13.42 9.38 -11.93
CA GLY A 163 -12.45 10.46 -12.12
C GLY A 163 -11.16 10.23 -11.32
N PHE A 164 -11.28 9.79 -10.06
CA PHE A 164 -10.12 9.41 -9.24
C PHE A 164 -9.35 8.22 -9.83
N CYS A 165 -10.02 7.15 -10.25
CA CYS A 165 -9.36 5.99 -10.85
C CYS A 165 -8.55 6.37 -12.10
N LEU A 166 -9.09 7.23 -12.96
CA LEU A 166 -8.39 7.75 -14.12
C LEU A 166 -7.21 8.64 -13.70
N ALA A 167 -7.40 9.52 -12.73
CA ALA A 167 -6.35 10.40 -12.23
C ALA A 167 -5.18 9.61 -11.61
N ALA A 168 -5.46 8.55 -10.84
CA ALA A 168 -4.44 7.67 -10.27
C ALA A 168 -3.61 6.93 -11.34
N GLN A 169 -4.22 6.65 -12.50
CA GLN A 169 -3.54 6.07 -13.67
C GLN A 169 -2.75 7.11 -14.49
N GLY A 170 -2.92 8.40 -14.22
CA GLY A 170 -2.32 9.49 -14.99
C GLY A 170 -3.14 9.96 -16.19
N GLU A 171 -4.35 9.43 -16.37
CA GLU A 171 -5.28 9.78 -17.46
C GLU A 171 -6.03 11.08 -17.15
N PHE A 172 -5.28 12.17 -16.96
CA PHE A 172 -5.78 13.42 -16.39
C PHE A 172 -6.89 14.09 -17.21
N ASP A 173 -6.82 14.07 -18.53
CA ASP A 173 -7.83 14.70 -19.37
C ASP A 173 -9.17 13.94 -19.32
N ALA A 174 -9.11 12.60 -19.31
CA ALA A 174 -10.29 11.77 -19.12
C ALA A 174 -10.86 11.93 -17.70
N ALA A 175 -10.00 12.00 -16.69
CA ALA A 175 -10.41 12.23 -15.31
C ALA A 175 -11.18 13.54 -15.17
N ILE A 176 -10.64 14.66 -15.70
CA ILE A 176 -11.31 15.97 -15.66
C ILE A 176 -12.69 15.90 -16.34
N LYS A 177 -12.81 15.21 -17.48
CA LYS A 177 -14.09 15.05 -18.18
C LYS A 177 -15.13 14.33 -17.32
N ASP A 178 -14.74 13.31 -16.56
CA ASP A 178 -15.67 12.61 -15.67
C ASP A 178 -16.02 13.43 -14.42
N LEU A 179 -15.06 14.18 -13.88
CA LEU A 179 -15.31 15.10 -12.77
C LEU A 179 -16.24 16.25 -13.17
N GLN A 180 -16.15 16.75 -14.40
CA GLN A 180 -17.09 17.75 -14.92
C GLN A 180 -18.53 17.23 -14.93
N LYS A 181 -18.75 15.93 -15.24
CA LYS A 181 -20.08 15.34 -15.15
C LYS A 181 -20.62 15.34 -13.72
N VAL A 182 -19.76 15.22 -12.70
CA VAL A 182 -20.18 15.36 -11.29
C VAL A 182 -20.73 16.77 -11.05
N LEU A 183 -20.03 17.80 -11.52
CA LEU A 183 -20.44 19.20 -11.37
C LEU A 183 -21.76 19.50 -12.08
N GLU A 184 -21.95 18.94 -13.28
CA GLU A 184 -23.16 19.12 -14.08
C GLU A 184 -24.37 18.36 -13.49
N ASN A 185 -24.15 17.14 -12.99
CA ASN A 185 -25.24 16.23 -12.64
C ASN A 185 -25.60 16.31 -11.14
N ASN A 186 -24.68 16.73 -10.30
CA ASN A 186 -24.83 16.79 -8.85
C ASN A 186 -24.46 18.18 -8.28
N PRO A 187 -24.99 19.29 -8.83
CA PRO A 187 -24.60 20.63 -8.41
C PRO A 187 -24.92 20.88 -6.93
N GLY A 188 -24.00 21.52 -6.21
CA GLY A 188 -24.16 21.86 -4.78
C GLY A 188 -24.08 20.67 -3.82
N SER A 189 -23.73 19.48 -4.30
CA SER A 189 -23.44 18.31 -3.44
C SER A 189 -22.00 18.34 -2.91
N SER A 190 -21.71 17.55 -1.86
CA SER A 190 -20.34 17.35 -1.39
C SER A 190 -19.44 16.75 -2.48
N PHE A 191 -19.99 15.86 -3.32
CA PHE A 191 -19.25 15.27 -4.44
C PHE A 191 -18.81 16.30 -5.48
N ALA A 192 -19.63 17.32 -5.74
CA ALA A 192 -19.25 18.40 -6.64
C ALA A 192 -18.08 19.21 -6.06
N ASN A 193 -18.11 19.54 -4.76
CA ASN A 193 -16.98 20.19 -4.10
C ASN A 193 -15.70 19.32 -4.16
N ASP A 194 -15.81 18.02 -3.91
CA ASP A 194 -14.65 17.12 -3.98
C ASP A 194 -14.13 16.95 -5.42
N ALA A 195 -15.02 16.97 -6.42
CA ALA A 195 -14.65 16.96 -7.83
C ALA A 195 -13.92 18.25 -8.25
N GLU A 196 -14.32 19.42 -7.75
CA GLU A 196 -13.59 20.68 -7.97
C GLU A 196 -12.19 20.63 -7.37
N ILE A 197 -12.07 20.17 -6.13
CA ILE A 197 -10.78 20.00 -5.45
C ILE A 197 -9.89 19.06 -6.25
N LEU A 198 -10.40 17.88 -6.60
CA LEU A 198 -9.66 16.89 -7.37
C LEU A 198 -9.22 17.44 -8.73
N THR A 199 -10.09 18.17 -9.42
CA THR A 199 -9.77 18.85 -10.68
C THR A 199 -8.64 19.85 -10.50
N GLY A 200 -8.71 20.73 -9.49
CA GLY A 200 -7.67 21.71 -9.20
C GLY A 200 -6.32 21.06 -8.91
N VAL A 201 -6.32 19.94 -8.19
CA VAL A 201 -5.12 19.18 -7.90
C VAL A 201 -4.53 18.51 -9.16
N ILE A 202 -5.36 17.96 -10.05
CA ILE A 202 -4.92 17.43 -11.36
C ILE A 202 -4.28 18.53 -12.21
N LEU A 203 -4.91 19.71 -12.28
CA LEU A 203 -4.37 20.85 -13.04
C LEU A 203 -3.00 21.29 -12.51
N LYS A 204 -2.84 21.35 -11.19
CA LYS A 204 -1.54 21.62 -10.55
C LYS A 204 -0.49 20.55 -10.88
N SER A 205 -0.88 19.28 -10.93
CA SER A 205 0.02 18.19 -11.34
C SER A 205 0.49 18.36 -12.79
N LYS A 206 -0.41 18.78 -13.70
CA LYS A 206 -0.07 19.09 -15.10
C LYS A 206 0.87 20.30 -15.21
N GLU A 207 0.69 21.32 -14.38
CA GLU A 207 1.58 22.49 -14.32
C GLU A 207 2.98 22.11 -13.82
N ASN A 208 3.06 21.39 -12.68
CA ASN A 208 4.32 20.88 -12.15
C ASN A 208 5.08 20.06 -13.21
N ALA A 209 4.37 19.26 -14.02
CA ALA A 209 4.99 18.47 -15.06
C ALA A 209 5.68 19.34 -16.12
N LYS A 210 5.03 20.43 -16.56
CA LYS A 210 5.64 21.40 -17.49
C LYS A 210 6.88 22.06 -16.90
N GLU A 211 6.83 22.43 -15.61
CA GLU A 211 7.99 23.01 -14.92
C GLU A 211 9.17 22.03 -14.85
N ILE A 212 8.90 20.76 -14.55
CA ILE A 212 9.91 19.70 -14.51
C ILE A 212 10.52 19.50 -15.91
N GLU A 213 9.70 19.48 -16.96
CA GLU A 213 10.15 19.35 -18.35
C GLU A 213 11.09 20.49 -18.76
N ALA A 214 10.80 21.72 -18.31
CA ALA A 214 11.59 22.91 -18.63
C ALA A 214 12.92 23.02 -17.86
N ASN A 215 12.97 22.54 -16.62
CA ASN A 215 14.09 22.83 -15.70
C ASN A 215 15.03 21.64 -15.43
N SER A 216 14.68 20.42 -15.83
CA SER A 216 15.47 19.24 -15.46
C SER A 216 16.55 18.89 -16.47
N GLU A 217 17.79 18.79 -15.99
CA GLU A 217 18.99 18.60 -16.82
C GLU A 217 19.24 17.15 -17.27
N SER A 218 18.65 16.15 -16.60
CA SER A 218 18.84 14.74 -16.93
C SER A 218 17.55 13.89 -16.78
N PRO A 219 17.42 12.75 -17.47
CA PRO A 219 16.27 11.85 -17.30
C PRO A 219 16.09 11.34 -15.86
N GLU A 220 17.19 11.05 -15.16
CA GLU A 220 17.13 10.65 -13.75
C GLU A 220 16.63 11.77 -12.84
N ALA A 221 17.03 13.02 -13.09
CA ALA A 221 16.53 14.17 -12.36
C ALA A 221 15.02 14.36 -12.60
N LYS A 222 14.55 14.17 -13.85
CA LYS A 222 13.11 14.19 -14.18
C LYS A 222 12.35 13.11 -13.42
N ILE A 223 12.84 11.87 -13.43
CA ILE A 223 12.22 10.76 -12.72
C ILE A 223 12.06 11.08 -11.23
N ARG A 224 13.13 11.55 -10.56
CA ARG A 224 13.09 11.92 -9.14
C ARG A 224 12.12 13.08 -8.89
N ALA A 225 12.11 14.09 -9.75
CA ALA A 225 11.23 15.24 -9.62
C ALA A 225 9.75 14.86 -9.80
N TYR A 226 9.42 14.04 -10.81
CA TYR A 226 8.07 13.51 -11.00
C TYR A 226 7.62 12.66 -9.83
N PHE A 227 8.50 11.78 -9.34
CA PHE A 227 8.24 10.95 -8.18
C PHE A 227 7.95 11.80 -6.94
N ALA A 228 8.79 12.82 -6.69
CA ALA A 228 8.62 13.75 -5.57
C ALA A 228 7.30 14.55 -5.62
N LYS A 229 6.71 14.73 -6.81
CA LYS A 229 5.41 15.37 -7.00
C LYS A 229 4.25 14.37 -7.12
N GLY A 230 4.51 13.08 -6.90
CA GLY A 230 3.51 12.02 -6.98
C GLY A 230 2.97 11.76 -8.39
N ASN A 231 3.65 12.24 -9.44
CA ASN A 231 3.25 11.99 -10.82
C ASN A 231 3.85 10.67 -11.33
N TYR A 232 3.32 9.57 -10.77
CA TYR A 232 3.83 8.22 -11.00
C TYR A 232 3.70 7.76 -12.46
N ALA A 233 2.66 8.21 -13.18
CA ALA A 233 2.53 7.91 -14.61
C ALA A 233 3.67 8.51 -15.44
N LYS A 234 4.06 9.77 -15.16
CA LYS A 234 5.23 10.40 -15.78
C LYS A 234 6.54 9.73 -15.39
N VAL A 235 6.66 9.24 -14.15
CA VAL A 235 7.82 8.42 -13.75
C VAL A 235 7.96 7.20 -14.66
N LEU A 236 6.87 6.46 -14.88
CA LEU A 236 6.89 5.28 -15.77
C LEU A 236 7.19 5.65 -17.22
N GLU A 237 6.65 6.78 -17.71
CA GLU A 237 6.93 7.28 -19.06
C GLU A 237 8.43 7.59 -19.25
N GLU A 238 9.06 8.28 -18.31
CA GLU A 238 10.48 8.65 -18.41
C GLU A 238 11.40 7.44 -18.18
N ILE A 239 11.02 6.53 -17.29
CA ILE A 239 11.74 5.26 -17.07
C ILE A 239 11.71 4.39 -18.32
N ALA A 240 10.60 4.36 -19.07
CA ALA A 240 10.52 3.58 -20.31
C ALA A 240 11.51 4.06 -21.39
N LYS A 241 11.97 5.31 -21.31
CA LYS A 241 12.94 5.93 -22.23
C LYS A 241 14.38 5.79 -21.76
N THR A 242 14.61 5.30 -20.54
CA THR A 242 15.91 5.38 -19.85
C THR A 242 16.36 4.00 -19.37
N GLU A 243 17.66 3.70 -19.48
CA GLU A 243 18.20 2.46 -18.93
C GLU A 243 18.30 2.53 -17.39
N LEU A 244 17.68 1.57 -16.70
CA LEU A 244 17.63 1.53 -15.24
C LEU A 244 18.89 0.88 -14.63
N ARG A 245 19.82 1.71 -14.16
CA ARG A 245 21.10 1.24 -13.61
C ARG A 245 21.10 1.07 -12.09
N SER A 246 20.46 1.96 -11.34
CA SER A 246 20.49 1.93 -9.87
C SER A 246 19.32 1.13 -9.27
N ALA A 247 19.55 0.55 -8.07
CA ALA A 247 18.50 -0.12 -7.29
C ALA A 247 17.37 0.85 -6.93
N GLU A 248 17.72 2.11 -6.66
CA GLU A 248 16.76 3.18 -6.40
C GLU A 248 15.84 3.44 -7.59
N MET A 249 16.35 3.58 -8.82
CA MET A 249 15.49 3.82 -9.99
C MET A 249 14.53 2.65 -10.25
N LYS A 250 14.99 1.42 -10.00
CA LYS A 250 14.13 0.22 -10.04
C LYS A 250 13.05 0.27 -8.95
N TYR A 251 13.39 0.74 -7.75
CA TYR A 251 12.42 0.94 -6.67
C TYR A 251 11.38 2.01 -7.04
N LEU A 252 11.79 3.16 -7.58
CA LEU A 252 10.87 4.22 -8.02
C LEU A 252 9.91 3.70 -9.11
N ARG A 253 10.41 2.85 -10.03
CA ARG A 253 9.57 2.16 -11.01
C ARG A 253 8.54 1.26 -10.33
N ALA A 254 8.98 0.36 -9.45
CA ALA A 254 8.11 -0.59 -8.76
C ALA A 254 7.01 0.14 -7.97
N TYR A 255 7.37 1.22 -7.28
CA TYR A 255 6.44 2.06 -6.55
C TYR A 255 5.47 2.80 -7.46
N SER A 256 5.95 3.32 -8.58
CA SER A 256 5.09 3.99 -9.55
C SER A 256 4.11 3.01 -10.20
N LEU A 257 4.55 1.78 -10.53
CA LEU A 257 3.69 0.70 -11.01
C LEU A 257 2.60 0.37 -9.99
N GLU A 258 2.95 0.29 -8.71
CA GLU A 258 2.00 0.05 -7.63
C GLU A 258 0.92 1.14 -7.60
N LYS A 259 1.35 2.41 -7.52
CA LYS A 259 0.45 3.55 -7.34
C LYS A 259 -0.42 3.86 -8.56
N THR A 260 -0.04 3.38 -9.76
CA THR A 260 -0.87 3.45 -10.96
C THR A 260 -1.73 2.19 -11.17
N GLY A 261 -1.71 1.22 -10.25
CA GLY A 261 -2.54 0.02 -10.29
C GLY A 261 -1.98 -1.16 -11.09
N ASN A 262 -0.72 -1.10 -11.55
CA ASN A 262 -0.03 -2.19 -12.23
C ASN A 262 0.60 -3.18 -11.22
N GLN A 263 -0.23 -3.71 -10.32
CA GLN A 263 0.21 -4.45 -9.14
C GLN A 263 1.07 -5.68 -9.42
N ASN A 264 0.73 -6.49 -10.43
CA ASN A 264 1.49 -7.71 -10.72
C ASN A 264 2.95 -7.40 -11.08
N GLU A 265 3.15 -6.36 -11.88
CA GLU A 265 4.48 -5.89 -12.27
C GLU A 265 5.19 -5.27 -11.07
N ALA A 266 4.48 -4.48 -10.25
CA ALA A 266 5.02 -3.92 -9.01
C ALA A 266 5.52 -5.01 -8.05
N ILE A 267 4.71 -6.04 -7.78
CA ILE A 267 5.08 -7.19 -6.94
C ILE A 267 6.34 -7.86 -7.49
N THR A 268 6.39 -8.08 -8.80
CA THR A 268 7.53 -8.71 -9.48
C THR A 268 8.81 -7.88 -9.29
N GLU A 269 8.75 -6.56 -9.50
CA GLU A 269 9.92 -5.69 -9.36
C GLU A 269 10.32 -5.51 -7.88
N TYR A 270 9.36 -5.37 -6.96
CA TYR A 270 9.66 -5.33 -5.54
C TYR A 270 10.29 -6.62 -5.04
N ALA A 271 9.83 -7.79 -5.49
CA ALA A 271 10.42 -9.07 -5.10
C ALA A 271 11.88 -9.16 -5.56
N LYS A 272 12.19 -8.77 -6.81
CA LYS A 272 13.58 -8.72 -7.29
C LYS A 272 14.48 -7.85 -6.42
N LEU A 273 13.96 -6.77 -5.83
CA LEU A 273 14.71 -5.87 -4.96
C LEU A 273 14.80 -6.41 -3.52
N ALA A 274 13.69 -6.87 -2.95
CA ALA A 274 13.58 -7.37 -1.58
C ALA A 274 14.37 -8.66 -1.34
N PHE A 275 14.39 -9.54 -2.34
CA PHE A 275 15.11 -10.82 -2.32
C PHE A 275 16.45 -10.70 -3.06
N SER A 276 17.21 -9.66 -2.72
CA SER A 276 18.56 -9.42 -3.22
C SER A 276 19.52 -9.08 -2.07
N ASP A 277 20.82 -9.21 -2.34
CA ASP A 277 21.91 -8.89 -1.41
C ASP A 277 22.70 -7.64 -1.85
N THR A 278 22.19 -6.88 -2.83
CA THR A 278 22.92 -5.76 -3.44
C THR A 278 22.79 -4.47 -2.65
N ASP A 279 21.58 -4.14 -2.18
CA ASP A 279 21.27 -2.90 -1.48
C ASP A 279 20.25 -3.18 -0.36
N LYS A 280 20.73 -3.18 0.89
CA LYS A 280 19.91 -3.51 2.06
C LYS A 280 18.78 -2.51 2.28
N GLU A 281 19.02 -1.22 2.08
CA GLU A 281 18.01 -0.19 2.33
C GLU A 281 16.88 -0.29 1.32
N ILE A 282 17.21 -0.45 0.04
CA ILE A 282 16.21 -0.67 -1.01
C ILE A 282 15.48 -2.00 -0.80
N ALA A 283 16.19 -3.06 -0.39
CA ALA A 283 15.56 -4.35 -0.08
C ALA A 283 14.54 -4.22 1.06
N ILE A 284 14.85 -3.49 2.13
CA ILE A 284 13.92 -3.17 3.23
C ILE A 284 12.70 -2.42 2.71
N LYS A 285 12.90 -1.34 1.96
CA LYS A 285 11.78 -0.54 1.41
C LYS A 285 10.88 -1.39 0.52
N ALA A 286 11.45 -2.19 -0.38
CA ALA A 286 10.69 -3.09 -1.25
C ALA A 286 9.94 -4.16 -0.46
N ASN A 287 10.56 -4.76 0.56
CA ASN A 287 9.93 -5.77 1.41
C ASN A 287 8.73 -5.22 2.19
N ARG A 288 8.85 -4.00 2.72
CA ARG A 288 7.73 -3.30 3.38
C ARG A 288 6.55 -3.05 2.43
N ARG A 289 6.81 -2.74 1.15
CA ARG A 289 5.74 -2.59 0.14
C ARG A 289 5.07 -3.93 -0.18
N LEU A 290 5.83 -5.03 -0.27
CA LEU A 290 5.27 -6.37 -0.42
C LEU A 290 4.38 -6.77 0.77
N LEU A 291 4.78 -6.42 1.99
CA LEU A 291 3.94 -6.62 3.18
C LEU A 291 2.64 -5.82 3.08
N MET A 292 2.70 -4.54 2.72
CA MET A 292 1.50 -3.72 2.50
C MET A 292 0.59 -4.33 1.43
N LEU A 293 1.16 -4.76 0.30
CA LEU A 293 0.41 -5.39 -0.79
C LEU A 293 -0.27 -6.70 -0.36
N GLY A 294 0.44 -7.56 0.37
CA GLY A 294 -0.09 -8.83 0.86
C GLY A 294 -1.15 -8.68 1.94
N HIS A 295 -1.00 -7.70 2.84
CA HIS A 295 -1.91 -7.49 3.97
C HIS A 295 -3.12 -6.61 3.65
N TYR A 296 -2.94 -5.54 2.88
CA TYR A 296 -3.96 -4.50 2.68
C TYR A 296 -4.59 -4.50 1.29
N TYR A 297 -3.86 -4.93 0.25
CA TYR A 297 -4.28 -4.76 -1.15
C TYR A 297 -4.57 -6.07 -1.88
N ASN A 298 -4.83 -7.15 -1.14
CA ASN A 298 -5.23 -8.45 -1.68
C ASN A 298 -4.24 -9.08 -2.68
N ALA A 299 -2.94 -8.81 -2.55
CA ALA A 299 -1.90 -9.46 -3.38
C ALA A 299 -1.67 -10.94 -3.02
N GLY A 300 -2.36 -11.45 -1.99
CA GLY A 300 -2.28 -12.82 -1.52
C GLY A 300 -1.53 -12.94 -0.18
N SER A 301 -2.06 -13.78 0.71
CA SER A 301 -1.46 -14.04 2.03
C SER A 301 -0.05 -14.63 1.93
N GLU A 302 0.25 -15.28 0.82
CA GLU A 302 1.54 -15.90 0.58
C GLU A 302 2.65 -14.87 0.37
N ILE A 303 2.36 -13.77 -0.34
CA ILE A 303 3.29 -12.64 -0.51
C ILE A 303 3.60 -12.00 0.86
N ALA A 304 2.59 -11.83 1.71
CA ALA A 304 2.80 -11.35 3.08
C ALA A 304 3.70 -12.31 3.87
N ARG A 305 3.41 -13.61 3.82
CA ARG A 305 4.16 -14.65 4.55
C ARG A 305 5.64 -14.70 4.18
N ILE A 306 5.96 -14.67 2.89
CA ILE A 306 7.37 -14.69 2.44
C ILE A 306 8.10 -13.40 2.79
N SER A 307 7.40 -12.26 2.76
CA SER A 307 7.97 -10.95 3.08
C SER A 307 8.20 -10.79 4.59
N ASP A 308 7.33 -11.38 5.42
CA ASP A 308 7.51 -11.46 6.88
C ASP A 308 8.80 -12.22 7.21
N ARG A 309 9.03 -13.39 6.57
CA ARG A 309 10.26 -14.16 6.76
C ARG A 309 11.49 -13.39 6.27
N ASN A 310 11.38 -12.70 5.14
CA ASN A 310 12.48 -11.88 4.62
C ASN A 310 12.79 -10.68 5.53
N ALA A 311 11.82 -10.17 6.29
CA ALA A 311 12.06 -9.12 7.28
C ALA A 311 13.03 -9.56 8.39
N GLU A 312 13.03 -10.84 8.77
CA GLU A 312 14.00 -11.41 9.72
C GLU A 312 15.42 -11.30 9.16
N ARG A 313 15.62 -11.73 7.90
CA ARG A 313 16.90 -11.62 7.19
C ARG A 313 17.38 -10.18 7.07
N LEU A 314 16.44 -9.26 6.80
CA LEU A 314 16.74 -7.84 6.63
C LEU A 314 16.95 -7.10 7.96
N GLY A 315 16.60 -7.70 9.10
CA GLY A 315 16.62 -7.05 10.41
C GLY A 315 15.51 -6.00 10.58
N ASP A 316 14.39 -6.16 9.87
CA ASP A 316 13.24 -5.23 9.84
C ASP A 316 11.99 -5.79 10.55
N VAL A 317 12.18 -6.74 11.47
CA VAL A 317 11.11 -7.50 12.13
C VAL A 317 10.13 -6.59 12.87
N SER A 318 10.62 -5.53 13.53
CA SER A 318 9.76 -4.62 14.30
C SER A 318 8.72 -3.93 13.42
N GLU A 319 9.12 -3.42 12.24
CA GLU A 319 8.16 -2.73 11.38
C GLU A 319 7.30 -3.70 10.57
N ALA A 320 7.82 -4.88 10.23
CA ALA A 320 6.99 -5.95 9.68
C ALA A 320 5.87 -6.35 10.67
N ALA A 321 6.20 -6.49 11.96
CA ALA A 321 5.21 -6.76 13.01
C ALA A 321 4.17 -5.64 13.14
N THR A 322 4.58 -4.36 13.07
CA THR A 322 3.65 -3.22 13.06
C THR A 322 2.64 -3.33 11.91
N ILE A 323 3.12 -3.62 10.69
CA ILE A 323 2.26 -3.77 9.49
C ILE A 323 1.28 -4.93 9.68
N ARG A 324 1.79 -6.10 10.09
CA ARG A 324 0.98 -7.30 10.30
C ARG A 324 -0.10 -7.08 11.35
N THR A 325 0.26 -6.60 12.53
CA THR A 325 -0.70 -6.39 13.63
C THR A 325 -1.72 -5.31 13.29
N SER A 326 -1.33 -4.26 12.57
CA SER A 326 -2.27 -3.25 12.07
C SER A 326 -3.30 -3.88 11.11
N ALA A 327 -2.88 -4.79 10.25
CA ALA A 327 -3.77 -5.49 9.32
C ALA A 327 -4.63 -6.57 9.99
N GLU A 328 -4.14 -7.27 11.00
CA GLU A 328 -4.90 -8.28 11.76
C GLU A 328 -6.12 -7.69 12.46
N LYS A 329 -6.04 -6.43 12.92
CA LYS A 329 -7.19 -5.68 13.46
C LYS A 329 -8.35 -5.58 12.47
N LEU A 330 -8.09 -5.66 11.17
CA LEU A 330 -9.11 -5.66 10.13
C LEU A 330 -9.77 -7.03 9.99
N LYS A 331 -8.98 -8.12 10.06
CA LYS A 331 -9.48 -9.49 9.89
C LYS A 331 -10.34 -9.97 11.05
N LEU A 332 -10.06 -9.51 12.28
CA LEU A 332 -10.87 -9.85 13.45
C LEU A 332 -12.31 -9.30 13.35
N GLY A 333 -12.52 -8.19 12.64
CA GLY A 333 -13.87 -7.70 12.31
C GLY A 333 -14.57 -8.52 11.21
N GLU A 334 -13.81 -9.16 10.32
CA GLU A 334 -14.34 -10.02 9.24
C GLU A 334 -14.55 -11.50 9.67
N GLU A 335 -14.01 -11.95 10.81
CA GLU A 335 -14.14 -13.33 11.29
C GLU A 335 -15.30 -13.54 12.26
N GLU A 336 -15.70 -12.53 13.03
CA GLU A 336 -16.94 -12.59 13.85
C GLU A 336 -18.21 -12.73 12.98
N SER A 337 -18.14 -12.39 11.69
CA SER A 337 -19.26 -12.50 10.75
C SER A 337 -19.28 -13.78 9.89
N LYS A 338 -18.24 -14.63 9.96
CA LYS A 338 -18.12 -15.85 9.12
C LYS A 338 -18.97 -17.04 9.55
N GLN A 339 -19.76 -16.96 10.62
CA GLN A 339 -20.61 -18.09 11.04
C GLN A 339 -21.80 -18.37 10.10
N THR A 340 -21.99 -17.64 8.99
CA THR A 340 -22.99 -18.03 7.99
C THR A 340 -22.62 -17.61 6.57
N ARG A 341 -21.82 -18.41 5.85
CA ARG A 341 -22.03 -18.84 4.43
C ARG A 341 -20.76 -19.28 3.68
N GLU A 342 -21.06 -19.92 2.54
CA GLU A 342 -20.30 -20.79 1.66
C GLU A 342 -18.86 -20.38 1.25
N PRO A 343 -18.00 -21.38 1.00
CA PRO A 343 -16.65 -21.16 0.50
C PRO A 343 -16.68 -21.10 -1.03
N ASN A 344 -16.81 -19.92 -1.65
CA ASN A 344 -16.35 -19.69 -3.02
C ASN A 344 -16.49 -18.22 -3.42
N SER A 345 -15.40 -17.46 -3.34
CA SER A 345 -15.07 -16.33 -4.23
C SER A 345 -13.68 -15.74 -3.98
N SER A 346 -12.94 -16.19 -2.96
CA SER A 346 -11.59 -15.71 -2.64
C SER A 346 -10.46 -16.49 -3.33
N LYS A 347 -10.78 -17.42 -4.23
CA LYS A 347 -9.82 -18.09 -5.11
C LYS A 347 -10.06 -17.68 -6.56
N GLU A 348 -9.36 -16.63 -6.99
CA GLU A 348 -9.01 -16.26 -8.37
C GLU A 348 -8.64 -14.77 -8.35
N VAL A 349 -7.44 -14.31 -8.72
CA VAL A 349 -6.57 -14.78 -9.79
C VAL A 349 -5.11 -14.56 -9.35
N LEU A 350 -4.44 -15.60 -8.85
CA LEU A 350 -2.97 -15.63 -8.91
C LEU A 350 -2.63 -15.81 -10.40
N LYS A 351 -2.40 -14.70 -11.10
CA LYS A 351 -1.86 -14.77 -12.46
C LYS A 351 -0.52 -15.51 -12.38
N THR A 352 -0.25 -16.37 -13.35
CA THR A 352 0.97 -17.20 -13.47
C THR A 352 2.28 -16.51 -13.05
N PRO A 353 2.50 -15.20 -13.33
CA PRO A 353 3.70 -14.47 -12.88
C PRO A 353 3.89 -14.43 -11.35
N ILE A 354 2.81 -14.36 -10.55
CA ILE A 354 2.94 -14.25 -9.08
C ILE A 354 3.41 -15.58 -8.47
N GLN A 355 2.98 -16.71 -9.01
CA GLN A 355 3.43 -18.03 -8.53
C GLN A 355 4.93 -18.22 -8.71
N GLU A 356 5.46 -17.77 -9.86
CA GLU A 356 6.89 -17.79 -10.13
C GLU A 356 7.66 -16.87 -9.16
N VAL A 357 7.14 -15.67 -8.89
CA VAL A 357 7.71 -14.75 -7.89
C VAL A 357 7.79 -15.41 -6.52
N ILE A 358 6.72 -16.08 -6.07
CA ILE A 358 6.70 -16.79 -4.78
C ILE A 358 7.78 -17.88 -4.77
N ALA A 359 7.79 -18.76 -5.77
CA ALA A 359 8.75 -19.87 -5.84
C ALA A 359 10.21 -19.39 -5.85
N ASN A 360 10.52 -18.34 -6.62
CA ASN A 360 11.86 -17.74 -6.67
C ASN A 360 12.26 -17.12 -5.32
N SER A 361 11.33 -16.43 -4.67
CA SER A 361 11.55 -15.81 -3.36
C SER A 361 11.79 -16.85 -2.25
N GLU A 362 11.00 -17.93 -2.25
CA GLU A 362 11.21 -19.04 -1.31
C GLU A 362 12.54 -19.76 -1.54
N SER A 363 12.90 -20.00 -2.80
CA SER A 363 14.19 -20.59 -3.17
C SER A 363 15.36 -19.70 -2.71
N PHE A 364 15.24 -18.39 -2.86
CA PHE A 364 16.22 -17.43 -2.36
C PHE A 364 16.35 -17.50 -0.84
N LEU A 365 15.24 -17.46 -0.11
CA LEU A 365 15.24 -17.54 1.36
C LEU A 365 15.82 -18.87 1.86
N LYS A 366 15.47 -19.99 1.23
CA LYS A 366 16.04 -21.30 1.59
C LYS A 366 17.56 -21.31 1.43
N LYS A 367 18.09 -20.76 0.33
CA LYS A 367 19.54 -20.62 0.12
C LYS A 367 20.18 -19.70 1.16
N ALA A 368 19.51 -18.60 1.52
CA ALA A 368 19.98 -17.68 2.54
C ALA A 368 20.01 -18.34 3.93
N ASP A 369 19.00 -19.12 4.29
CA ASP A 369 18.92 -19.88 5.54
C ASP A 369 20.00 -20.97 5.60
N GLU A 370 20.23 -21.70 4.51
CA GLU A 370 21.30 -22.69 4.39
C GLU A 370 22.68 -22.02 4.50
N ALA A 371 22.87 -20.85 3.88
CA ALA A 371 24.09 -20.07 4.01
C ALA A 371 24.28 -19.53 5.43
N ALA A 372 23.22 -19.06 6.09
CA ALA A 372 23.26 -18.60 7.48
C ALA A 372 23.62 -19.75 8.44
N LYS A 373 22.98 -20.92 8.30
CA LYS A 373 23.31 -22.12 9.09
C LYS A 373 24.74 -22.59 8.83
N ALA A 374 25.20 -22.56 7.58
CA ALA A 374 26.59 -22.86 7.24
C ALA A 374 27.56 -21.83 7.84
N ALA A 375 27.15 -20.56 7.94
CA ALA A 375 27.93 -19.50 8.52
C ALA A 375 27.97 -19.56 10.06
N GLU A 376 26.89 -19.98 10.74
CA GLU A 376 26.89 -20.21 12.20
C GLU A 376 27.94 -21.24 12.65
N ILE A 377 28.37 -22.10 11.74
CA ILE A 377 29.42 -23.12 11.94
C ILE A 377 30.82 -22.56 11.59
N ARG A 378 30.93 -21.33 11.07
CA ARG A 378 32.20 -20.69 10.70
C ARG A 378 32.73 -19.76 11.80
N ASN A 379 34.05 -19.60 11.81
CA ASN A 379 34.70 -18.56 12.61
C ASN A 379 34.40 -17.19 11.97
N TYR A 380 34.15 -16.15 12.78
CA TYR A 380 33.86 -14.79 12.29
C TYR A 380 34.90 -13.78 12.75
N ILE A 381 35.14 -12.80 11.89
CA ILE A 381 35.88 -11.59 12.24
C ILE A 381 34.90 -10.65 12.95
N ALA A 382 35.17 -10.38 14.23
CA ALA A 382 34.45 -9.42 15.04
C ALA A 382 35.17 -8.07 15.01
N VAL A 383 34.44 -7.03 14.61
CA VAL A 383 34.89 -5.63 14.59
C VAL A 383 34.20 -4.92 15.75
N HIS A 384 35.01 -4.49 16.73
CA HIS A 384 34.55 -3.75 17.90
C HIS A 384 34.59 -2.27 17.59
N ILE A 385 33.43 -1.62 17.68
CA ILE A 385 33.22 -0.19 17.41
C ILE A 385 33.04 0.53 18.74
N ALA A 386 33.52 1.77 18.84
CA ALA A 386 33.28 2.60 20.02
C ALA A 386 31.77 2.76 20.28
N ASP A 387 31.35 2.51 21.53
CA ASP A 387 30.00 2.72 22.03
C ASP A 387 28.87 1.96 21.27
N ALA A 388 29.22 0.88 20.56
CA ALA A 388 28.26 0.06 19.83
C ALA A 388 28.53 -1.44 19.99
N ALA A 389 27.52 -2.26 19.69
CA ALA A 389 27.69 -3.72 19.63
C ALA A 389 28.68 -4.11 18.52
N PRO A 390 29.46 -5.20 18.70
CA PRO A 390 30.37 -5.67 17.66
C PRO A 390 29.62 -6.06 16.39
N VAL A 391 30.25 -5.82 15.24
CA VAL A 391 29.74 -6.26 13.93
C VAL A 391 30.62 -7.37 13.37
N TYR A 392 29.97 -8.33 12.70
CA TYR A 392 30.57 -9.61 12.33
C TYR A 392 30.66 -9.78 10.81
N GLY A 393 31.74 -10.40 10.34
CA GLY A 393 31.88 -10.77 8.94
C GLY A 393 32.99 -11.77 8.66
N GLU A 394 33.15 -12.11 7.37
CA GLU A 394 34.13 -13.11 6.91
C GLU A 394 35.42 -12.47 6.35
N ARG A 395 35.30 -11.23 5.86
CA ARG A 395 36.40 -10.47 5.25
C ARG A 395 36.23 -8.99 5.54
N ILE A 396 37.34 -8.28 5.71
CA ILE A 396 37.39 -6.82 5.84
C ILE A 396 38.29 -6.27 4.75
N LEU A 397 37.84 -5.21 4.09
CA LEU A 397 38.66 -4.36 3.23
C LEU A 397 38.76 -2.98 3.88
N ILE A 398 39.97 -2.49 4.12
CA ILE A 398 40.21 -1.14 4.65
C ILE A 398 40.90 -0.33 3.55
N ASP A 399 40.29 0.79 3.20
CA ASP A 399 40.75 1.69 2.16
C ASP A 399 40.58 3.14 2.67
N GLY A 400 41.66 3.70 3.21
CA GLY A 400 41.67 5.02 3.83
C GLY A 400 40.71 5.12 5.01
N ASP A 401 39.75 6.05 4.92
CA ASP A 401 38.74 6.36 5.93
C ASP A 401 37.55 5.39 5.93
N ARG A 402 37.52 4.44 4.99
CA ARG A 402 36.41 3.51 4.80
C ARG A 402 36.83 2.07 5.01
N THR A 403 36.10 1.40 5.88
CA THR A 403 36.20 -0.04 6.10
C THR A 403 34.95 -0.75 5.61
N LYS A 404 35.09 -1.66 4.65
CA LYS A 404 34.03 -2.55 4.19
C LYS A 404 34.16 -3.92 4.86
N LEU A 405 33.20 -4.27 5.71
CA LEU A 405 33.05 -5.58 6.33
C LEU A 405 32.07 -6.42 5.51
N PHE A 406 32.52 -7.54 4.96
CA PHE A 406 31.67 -8.47 4.23
C PHE A 406 31.01 -9.45 5.21
N SER A 407 29.78 -9.14 5.62
CA SER A 407 28.95 -10.04 6.46
C SER A 407 28.26 -11.12 5.60
N THR A 408 27.62 -12.10 6.26
CA THR A 408 26.91 -13.20 5.61
C THR A 408 25.79 -12.74 4.66
N HIS A 409 25.16 -11.59 4.95
CA HIS A 409 24.01 -11.11 4.17
C HIS A 409 24.31 -9.84 3.39
N PHE A 410 24.98 -8.86 3.99
CA PHE A 410 25.27 -7.58 3.32
C PHE A 410 26.66 -7.05 3.69
N PRO A 411 27.39 -6.41 2.76
CA PRO A 411 28.57 -5.65 3.13
C PRO A 411 28.16 -4.43 3.96
N ILE A 412 28.82 -4.23 5.10
CA ILE A 412 28.65 -3.09 5.98
C ILE A 412 29.82 -2.13 5.72
N THR A 413 29.53 -0.85 5.47
CA THR A 413 30.58 0.18 5.37
C THR A 413 30.63 0.96 6.68
N LEU A 414 31.82 1.01 7.28
CA LEU A 414 32.10 1.67 8.55
C LEU A 414 33.17 2.73 8.31
N PRO A 415 33.10 3.91 8.96
CA PRO A 415 34.24 4.81 9.01
C PRO A 415 35.38 4.15 9.81
N THR A 416 36.59 4.11 9.28
CA THR A 416 37.70 3.36 9.89
C THR A 416 38.05 3.87 11.29
N TYR A 417 37.91 5.17 11.54
CA TYR A 417 38.19 5.81 12.83
C TYR A 417 37.25 5.37 13.96
N THR A 418 36.10 4.73 13.67
CA THR A 418 35.18 4.24 14.71
C THR A 418 35.57 2.86 15.24
N ILE A 419 36.48 2.16 14.55
CA ILE A 419 36.89 0.80 14.87
C ILE A 419 37.96 0.84 15.96
N GLN A 420 37.69 0.19 17.10
CA GLN A 420 38.65 0.07 18.20
C GLN A 420 39.54 -1.15 18.04
N SER A 421 38.95 -2.31 17.70
CA SER A 421 39.72 -3.53 17.52
C SER A 421 39.04 -4.55 16.61
N ILE A 422 39.86 -5.41 16.03
CA ILE A 422 39.42 -6.55 15.22
C ILE A 422 39.91 -7.83 15.90
N SER A 423 39.03 -8.80 16.08
CA SER A 423 39.36 -10.07 16.74
C SER A 423 38.57 -11.22 16.16
N LEU A 424 39.01 -12.45 16.46
CA LEU A 424 38.25 -13.65 16.13
C LEU A 424 37.27 -13.97 17.27
N GLU A 425 35.97 -14.06 17.00
CA GLU A 425 35.00 -14.48 18.01
C GLU A 425 34.73 -16.00 17.95
N LYS A 426 34.65 -16.64 19.14
CA LYS A 426 34.74 -18.09 19.31
C LYS A 426 33.38 -18.80 19.17
N LYS A 427 33.20 -19.56 18.08
CA LYS A 427 32.63 -20.92 18.14
C LYS A 427 33.57 -21.84 17.36
N PRO A 428 34.37 -22.68 18.02
CA PRO A 428 35.57 -23.24 17.43
C PRO A 428 35.24 -24.35 16.43
N VAL A 429 35.39 -24.03 15.15
CA VAL A 429 35.97 -25.01 14.22
C VAL A 429 37.49 -24.80 14.24
N ARG A 430 38.22 -25.91 14.46
CA ARG A 430 39.65 -25.95 14.82
C ARG A 430 40.55 -24.98 14.01
N ASN A 431 41.48 -24.34 14.72
CA ASN A 431 42.72 -23.71 14.23
C ASN A 431 42.65 -22.49 13.27
N SER A 432 41.52 -21.80 13.12
CA SER A 432 41.51 -20.57 12.29
C SER A 432 42.28 -19.41 12.95
N LYS A 433 43.05 -18.68 12.14
CA LYS A 433 43.76 -17.43 12.48
C LYS A 433 43.30 -16.29 11.57
N LEU A 434 43.45 -15.05 12.01
CA LEU A 434 43.26 -13.89 11.12
C LEU A 434 44.53 -13.68 10.30
N LYS A 435 44.36 -13.33 9.03
CA LYS A 435 45.42 -12.98 8.08
C LYS A 435 45.27 -11.54 7.66
N PHE A 436 46.34 -10.77 7.83
CA PHE A 436 46.50 -9.42 7.33
C PHE A 436 47.24 -9.47 6.00
N VAL A 437 46.63 -8.97 4.93
CA VAL A 437 47.18 -8.98 3.57
C VAL A 437 47.41 -7.54 3.11
N LYS A 438 48.69 -7.21 2.87
CA LYS A 438 49.15 -5.93 2.32
C LYS A 438 50.30 -6.18 1.34
N ASP A 439 50.23 -5.64 0.13
CA ASP A 439 51.28 -5.76 -0.90
C ASP A 439 51.78 -7.19 -1.14
N SER A 440 50.85 -8.16 -1.22
CA SER A 440 51.12 -9.60 -1.34
C SER A 440 51.87 -10.25 -0.16
N LYS A 441 52.11 -9.52 0.93
CA LYS A 441 52.61 -10.05 2.20
C LYS A 441 51.45 -10.39 3.12
N THR A 442 51.51 -11.58 3.71
CA THR A 442 50.49 -12.08 4.63
C THR A 442 51.06 -12.23 6.03
N THR A 443 50.44 -11.59 7.01
CA THR A 443 50.83 -11.65 8.43
C THR A 443 49.68 -12.22 9.25
N SER A 444 49.93 -13.30 10.01
CA SER A 444 48.91 -13.87 10.88
C SER A 444 48.83 -13.14 12.22
N PHE A 445 47.62 -12.95 12.74
CA PHE A 445 47.38 -12.31 14.03
C PHE A 445 46.13 -12.86 14.75
N LEU A 446 46.00 -12.56 16.05
CA LEU A 446 44.82 -12.92 16.86
C LEU A 446 43.91 -11.73 17.15
N LYS A 447 44.50 -10.57 17.38
CA LYS A 447 43.80 -9.30 17.63
C LYS A 447 44.53 -8.17 16.93
N ALA A 448 43.80 -7.24 16.34
CA ALA A 448 44.34 -5.98 15.86
C ALA A 448 43.71 -4.83 16.63
N ILE A 449 44.50 -3.83 16.99
CA ILE A 449 44.04 -2.63 17.69
C ILE A 449 44.37 -1.43 16.81
N PHE A 450 43.40 -0.54 16.61
CA PHE A 450 43.60 0.73 15.93
C PHE A 450 44.07 1.76 16.96
N GLU A 451 45.22 2.37 16.70
CA GLU A 451 45.77 3.41 17.58
C GLU A 451 45.35 4.81 17.10
N ASP A 452 45.27 4.97 15.78
CA ASP A 452 44.81 6.16 15.06
C ASP A 452 44.20 5.73 13.71
N ASP A 453 43.79 6.69 12.89
CA ASP A 453 43.25 6.47 11.54
C ASP A 453 44.32 6.04 10.51
N GLN A 454 45.60 6.02 10.89
CA GLN A 454 46.73 5.77 9.99
C GLN A 454 47.53 4.51 10.33
N SER A 455 47.27 3.86 11.46
CA SER A 455 48.07 2.74 11.91
C SER A 455 47.27 1.69 12.70
N ILE A 456 47.68 0.44 12.51
CA ILE A 456 47.08 -0.72 13.15
C ILE A 456 48.17 -1.58 13.79
N THR A 457 47.96 -1.97 15.04
CA THR A 457 48.86 -2.85 15.76
C THR A 457 48.31 -4.27 15.78
N LEU A 458 49.01 -5.18 15.10
CA LEU A 458 48.70 -6.60 15.05
C LEU A 458 49.32 -7.32 16.26
N ILE A 459 48.53 -8.12 16.95
CA ILE A 459 48.92 -8.87 18.14
C ILE A 459 48.78 -10.37 17.86
N GLU A 460 49.90 -11.08 17.92
CA GLU A 460 49.98 -12.54 17.90
C GLU A 460 50.73 -13.01 19.16
N ASN A 461 50.00 -13.58 20.13
CA ASN A 461 50.53 -13.96 21.44
C ASN A 461 51.19 -12.77 22.18
N LYS A 462 52.52 -12.83 22.42
CA LYS A 462 53.30 -11.76 23.06
C LYS A 462 54.00 -10.83 22.06
N LYS A 463 53.85 -11.06 20.75
CA LYS A 463 54.47 -10.23 19.71
C LYS A 463 53.46 -9.20 19.24
N GLN A 464 53.92 -7.96 19.14
CA GLN A 464 53.17 -6.82 18.61
C GLN A 464 53.90 -6.29 17.38
N GLN A 465 53.17 -5.99 16.33
CA GLN A 465 53.70 -5.40 15.11
C GLN A 465 52.80 -4.26 14.66
N LYS A 466 53.32 -3.03 14.69
CA LYS A 466 52.64 -1.85 14.18
C LYS A 466 52.81 -1.76 12.66
N ILE A 467 51.73 -1.45 11.94
CA ILE A 467 51.68 -1.35 10.48
C ILE A 467 50.90 -0.10 10.09
N ASP A 468 51.45 0.68 9.15
CA ASP A 468 50.77 1.86 8.62
C ASP A 468 49.72 1.49 7.55
N LEU A 469 48.61 2.23 7.51
CA LEU A 469 47.45 2.03 6.64
C LEU A 469 47.50 2.88 5.36
N THR A 470 48.71 3.15 4.84
CA THR A 470 48.95 4.00 3.67
C THR A 470 48.51 3.41 2.32
N SER A 471 48.11 2.14 2.28
CA SER A 471 47.56 1.48 1.09
C SER A 471 46.44 0.53 1.50
N PRO A 472 45.52 0.16 0.58
CA PRO A 472 44.40 -0.71 0.90
C PRO A 472 44.87 -2.06 1.44
N ILE A 473 44.24 -2.49 2.53
CA ILE A 473 44.55 -3.78 3.18
C ILE A 473 43.32 -4.68 3.23
N THR A 474 43.56 -5.98 3.25
CA THR A 474 42.51 -6.98 3.45
C THR A 474 42.79 -7.80 4.71
N ILE A 475 41.77 -8.00 5.54
CA ILE A 475 41.81 -8.95 6.64
C ILE A 475 40.84 -10.08 6.33
N GLU A 476 41.33 -11.31 6.41
CA GLU A 476 40.55 -12.52 6.11
C GLU A 476 40.88 -13.64 7.08
N LEU A 477 40.01 -14.66 7.11
CA LEU A 477 40.24 -15.88 7.90
C LEU A 477 41.20 -16.82 7.17
N SER A 478 42.12 -17.45 7.90
CA SER A 478 42.89 -18.57 7.36
C SER A 478 41.96 -19.74 7.05
N LYS A 479 41.83 -20.09 5.77
CA LYS A 479 41.21 -21.35 5.33
C LYS A 479 41.86 -22.56 5.98
#